data_AF-X1HCE2-F1
#
_entry.id   AF-X1HCE2-F1
#
_cell.length_a   1.000
_cell.length_b   1.000
_cell.length_c   1.000
_cell.angle_alpha   90.00
_cell.angle_beta   90.00
_cell.angle_gamma   90.00
#
_symmetry.space_group_name_H-M   'P 1'
#
loop_
_entity.id
_entity.type
_entity.pdbx_description
1 polymer ?
#
loop_
_entity_poly.entity_id
_entity_poly.type
_entity_poly.pdbx_seq_one_letter_code
_entity_poly.pdbx_strand_id
1 'polypeptide(L)' 'MGTEYLKKKGGDMQMEAPTIAMEVERVMNLISGFGWEKVKEEVVEDEIHITVKKKSAAAVTAAPAPGPS' A
#
# COMPACT_ATOMS: atom_id res chain seq x y z
N MET A 1 14.66 -12.84 12.93
CA MET A 1 13.61 -13.89 12.98
C MET A 1 12.93 -13.79 14.32
N GLY A 2 11.59 -13.82 14.34
CA GLY A 2 10.79 -14.02 15.56
C GLY A 2 10.10 -12.76 16.07
N THR A 3 8.97 -12.38 15.46
CA THR A 3 7.86 -11.81 16.24
C THR A 3 6.83 -12.91 16.39
N GLU A 4 6.79 -13.50 17.59
CA GLU A 4 5.78 -14.46 18.00
C GLU A 4 4.43 -13.74 18.19
N TYR A 5 3.42 -14.15 17.43
CA TYR A 5 2.02 -13.84 17.72
C TYR A 5 1.31 -15.14 18.08
N LEU A 6 1.34 -15.50 19.36
CA LEU A 6 0.49 -16.54 19.94
C LEU A 6 -0.81 -15.89 20.42
N LYS A 7 -1.97 -16.32 19.91
CA LYS A 7 -2.98 -17.08 20.69
C LYS A 7 -4.19 -17.46 19.82
N LYS A 8 -4.42 -18.77 19.69
CA LYS A 8 -5.65 -19.35 19.17
C LYS A 8 -6.69 -19.44 20.30
N LYS A 9 -7.93 -18.99 20.09
CA LYS A 9 -9.11 -19.56 20.79
C LYS A 9 -10.44 -19.17 20.13
N GLY A 10 -11.19 -20.20 19.73
CA GLY A 10 -12.65 -20.26 19.86
C GLY A 10 -13.49 -19.53 18.81
N GLY A 11 -14.06 -20.31 17.87
CA GLY A 11 -15.51 -20.49 17.81
C GLY A 11 -16.43 -19.28 17.63
N ASP A 12 -16.00 -18.23 16.92
CA ASP A 12 -16.89 -17.23 16.33
C ASP A 12 -16.42 -17.00 14.89
N MET A 13 -17.34 -17.00 13.93
CA MET A 13 -17.06 -16.46 12.58
C MET A 13 -16.92 -14.94 12.70
N GLN A 14 -15.84 -14.50 13.33
CA GLN A 14 -15.40 -13.12 13.26
C GLN A 14 -14.94 -12.94 11.81
N MET A 15 -15.71 -12.19 11.02
CA MET A 15 -15.15 -11.53 9.85
C MET A 15 -14.02 -10.67 10.38
N GLU A 16 -12.78 -11.18 10.33
CA GLU A 16 -11.61 -10.41 10.66
C GLU A 16 -11.69 -9.15 9.82
N ALA A 17 -11.81 -8.00 10.48
CA ALA A 17 -11.76 -6.73 9.79
C ALA A 17 -10.51 -6.78 8.90
N PRO A 18 -10.62 -6.40 7.61
CA PRO A 18 -9.48 -6.42 6.70
C PRO A 18 -8.32 -5.70 7.39
N THR A 19 -7.16 -6.35 7.41
CA THR A 19 -6.00 -5.82 8.11
C THR A 19 -5.67 -4.43 7.54
N ILE A 20 -5.07 -3.56 8.36
CA ILE A 20 -4.62 -2.23 7.91
C ILE A 20 -3.81 -2.32 6.61
N ALA A 21 -2.96 -3.34 6.50
CA ALA A 21 -2.19 -3.63 5.30
C ALA A 21 -3.07 -3.88 4.06
N MET A 22 -4.18 -4.62 4.20
CA MET A 22 -5.13 -4.86 3.11
C MET A 22 -5.87 -3.60 2.69
N GLU A 23 -6.24 -2.73 3.63
CA GLU A 23 -6.89 -1.45 3.31
C GLU A 23 -5.94 -0.51 2.56
N VAL A 24 -4.68 -0.42 3.00
CA VAL A 24 -3.65 0.36 2.30
C VAL A 24 -3.40 -0.20 0.89
N GLU A 25 -3.29 -1.51 0.74
CA GLU A 25 -3.10 -2.15 -0.56
C GLU A 25 -4.29 -1.89 -1.49
N ARG A 26 -5.53 -1.96 -0.98
CA ARG A 26 -6.74 -1.64 -1.74
C ARG A 26 -6.70 -0.21 -2.28
N VAL A 27 -6.37 0.76 -1.43
CA VAL A 27 -6.23 2.17 -1.85
C VAL A 27 -5.14 2.32 -2.90
N MET A 28 -3.98 1.69 -2.69
CA MET A 28 -2.86 1.75 -3.64
C MET A 28 -3.21 1.15 -5.01
N ASN A 29 -3.92 0.03 -5.02
CA ASN A 29 -4.36 -0.61 -6.26
C ASN A 29 -5.32 0.29 -7.05
N LEU A 30 -6.15 1.09 -6.39
CA LEU A 30 -7.03 2.05 -7.06
C LEU A 30 -6.27 3.23 -7.68
N ILE A 31 -5.22 3.71 -7.04
CA ILE A 31 -4.56 4.98 -7.45
C ILE A 31 -3.27 4.77 -8.27
N SER A 32 -2.67 3.58 -8.23
CA SER A 32 -1.37 3.30 -8.87
C SER A 32 -1.39 3.50 -10.38
N GLY A 33 -2.49 3.12 -11.06
CA GLY A 33 -2.68 3.32 -12.50
C GLY A 33 -2.69 4.79 -12.93
N PHE A 34 -2.88 5.73 -12.00
CA PHE A 34 -2.85 7.17 -12.28
C PHE A 34 -1.49 7.81 -11.99
N GLY A 35 -0.45 7.00 -11.77
CA GLY A 35 0.92 7.44 -11.53
C GLY A 35 1.17 7.95 -10.11
N TRP A 36 0.33 7.55 -9.15
CA TRP A 36 0.55 7.79 -7.73
C TRP A 36 1.38 6.68 -7.10
N GLU A 37 2.30 7.05 -6.21
CA GLU A 37 3.17 6.13 -5.49
C GLU A 37 3.14 6.40 -3.99
N LYS A 38 3.13 5.35 -3.17
CA LYS A 38 3.26 5.46 -1.70
C LYS A 38 4.62 6.04 -1.33
N VAL A 39 4.62 7.00 -0.41
CA VAL A 39 5.82 7.60 0.19
C VAL A 39 5.94 7.20 1.65
N LYS A 40 4.83 7.24 2.39
CA LYS A 40 4.79 6.96 3.82
C LYS A 40 3.44 6.37 4.19
N GLU A 41 3.45 5.56 5.23
CA GLU A 41 2.27 5.01 5.88
C GLU A 41 2.49 5.12 7.38
N GLU A 42 1.50 5.68 8.08
CA GLU A 42 1.49 5.83 9.53
C GLU A 42 0.11 5.47 10.05
N VAL A 43 0.09 4.79 11.19
CA VAL A 43 -1.15 4.54 11.92
C VAL A 43 -1.13 5.44 13.14
N VAL A 44 -2.09 6.37 13.20
CA VAL A 44 -2.21 7.34 14.28
C VAL A 44 -3.57 7.13 14.92
N GLU A 45 -3.56 6.70 16.18
CA GLU A 45 -4.77 6.32 16.92
C GLU A 45 -5.56 5.23 16.16
N ASP A 46 -6.72 5.57 15.61
CA ASP A 46 -7.60 4.69 14.84
C ASP A 46 -7.64 5.06 13.33
N GLU A 47 -6.71 5.90 12.87
CA GLU A 47 -6.63 6.36 11.49
C GLU A 47 -5.41 5.82 10.73
N ILE A 48 -5.60 5.55 9.44
CA ILE A 48 -4.53 5.15 8.52
C ILE A 48 -4.15 6.37 7.67
N HIS A 49 -2.96 6.92 7.91
CA HIS A 49 -2.43 8.07 7.18
C HIS A 49 -1.47 7.57 6.09
N ILE A 50 -1.82 7.82 4.83
CA ILE A 50 -1.02 7.40 3.68
C ILE A 50 -0.57 8.64 2.91
N THR A 51 0.74 8.85 2.84
CA THR A 51 1.31 9.92 2.02
C THR A 51 1.63 9.36 0.64
N VAL A 52 1.05 9.97 -0.40
CA VAL A 52 1.27 9.59 -1.80
C VAL A 52 1.86 10.74 -2.61
N LYS A 53 2.68 10.43 -3.61
CA LYS A 53 3.23 11.38 -4.58
C LYS A 53 2.76 11.04 -5.98
N LYS A 54 2.43 12.04 -6.80
CA LYS A 54 2.14 11.86 -8.22
C LYS A 54 3.39 12.17 -9.04
N LYS A 55 3.81 11.23 -9.88
CA LYS A 55 4.80 11.53 -10.92
C LYS A 55 4.15 12.44 -11.96
N SER A 56 4.68 13.64 -12.15
CA SER A 56 4.25 14.51 -13.24
C SER A 56 4.66 13.91 -14.58
N ALA A 57 3.91 14.19 -15.65
CA ALA A 57 4.18 13.65 -16.99
C ALA A 57 5.61 13.94 -17.48
N ALA A 58 6.21 15.05 -17.04
CA ALA A 58 7.59 15.41 -17.34
C ALA A 58 8.64 14.40 -16.82
N ALA A 59 8.33 13.65 -15.74
CA ALA A 59 9.23 12.64 -15.18
C ALA A 59 9.16 11.29 -15.92
N VAL A 60 8.07 11.01 -16.64
CA VAL A 60 7.82 9.72 -17.31
C VAL A 60 8.49 9.68 -18.70
N THR A 61 8.62 10.83 -19.37
CA THR A 61 9.25 10.93 -20.70
C THR A 61 10.77 11.01 -20.66
N ALA A 62 11.38 11.04 -19.47
CA ALA A 62 12.83 11.13 -19.30
C ALA A 62 13.54 9.75 -19.27
N ALA A 63 12.79 8.64 -19.37
CA ALA A 63 13.39 7.33 -19.55
C ALA A 63 13.76 7.16 -21.04
N PRO A 64 15.05 7.05 -21.41
CA PRO A 64 15.43 6.78 -22.78
C PRO A 64 14.90 5.40 -23.19
N ALA A 65 14.15 5.35 -24.28
CA ALA A 65 13.75 4.10 -24.89
C ALA A 65 15.02 3.25 -25.18
N PRO A 66 15.05 1.95 -24.85
CA PRO A 66 16.13 1.08 -25.30
C PRO A 66 16.07 1.05 -26.83
N GLY A 67 17.09 1.62 -27.48
CA GLY A 67 17.19 1.61 -28.93
C GLY A 67 17.29 0.18 -29.47
N PRO A 68 16.82 -0.09 -30.69
CA PRO A 68 16.98 -1.39 -31.31
C PRO A 68 18.48 -1.68 -31.51
N SER A 69 18.91 -2.87 -31.07
CA SER A 69 20.26 -3.40 -31.25
C SER A 69 20.56 -3.72 -32.72
#